data_AF-A0AAV1VS86-F1
#
_entry.id   AF-A0AAV1VS86-F1
#
_cell.length_a   1.000
_cell.length_b   1.000
_cell.length_c   1.000
_cell.angle_alpha   90.00
_cell.angle_beta   90.00
_cell.angle_gamma   90.00
#
_symmetry.space_group_name_H-M   'P 1'
#
loop_
_entity.id
_entity.type
_entity.pdbx_description
1 polymer ?
#
loop_
_entity_poly.entity_id
_entity_poly.type
_entity_poly.pdbx_seq_one_letter_code
_entity_poly.pdbx_strand_id
1 'polypeptide(L)'
;MCLFFYGFLFQGIQGNIKHTYHLISQDNFSTPLCTLKQISSELSCKPPGDENAHKTTLAILNKLSSYSWDAKAVLTLAAFAIEYGEFWLLYQQNSTNNLLAESLAKIKRVPANQTNSGALKKHGNSILEVNKLINKILEVIELIFYFEKLASIHNTKDVPALIPALEQITVHVYWTIITVAAIVTQIDSIILNKDTIQELAPYAQKIHIIFKKLTDQKLLIRAQIAEEEYLNTLRKSFHTSTEIFVTLKLLIAGENAPKVLINDGAANTKVGISVLEKKDVFLFFSTLDITESDFDHLIPIYNKFKLEDQYKILWIPIVEEWNDELHIKFDNMKKNMSWYTLEHFEPIRGKDNEWIRQFNTIVSTLGSDSTTLNEAYVSIELVHVETENESGNRFWKGVESLFFTNIGKTTNSVTQEVQKLFSYKNESGWAILTHGSTVLVAGHGTTMLKTVSEFDKWKKFVNEIEFEISFKEYYKKVFPSTHSCTHIEIHKVTEAIPDFTECPECHRKMKVFVSYKCCHIQEEENIVTNA
;
A
#
# COMPACT_ATOMS: atom_id res chain seq x y z
N MET A 1 -42.66 12.77 -5.80
CA MET A 1 -41.32 12.18 -5.92
C MET A 1 -40.32 13.31 -5.73
N CYS A 2 -40.14 13.72 -4.47
CA CYS A 2 -39.35 14.87 -4.10
C CYS A 2 -37.94 14.39 -3.78
N LEU A 3 -36.93 15.09 -4.30
CA LEU A 3 -35.54 14.87 -3.91
C LEU A 3 -35.37 15.29 -2.46
N PHE A 4 -35.07 14.32 -1.61
CA PHE A 4 -34.42 14.57 -0.34
C PHE A 4 -32.92 14.45 -0.60
N PHE A 5 -32.24 15.60 -0.69
CA PHE A 5 -30.79 15.65 -0.56
C PHE A 5 -30.44 15.25 0.89
N TYR A 6 -30.27 13.95 1.14
CA TYR A 6 -29.60 13.51 2.37
C TYR A 6 -28.13 13.93 2.26
N GLY A 7 -27.75 14.99 2.97
CA GLY A 7 -26.35 15.42 3.05
C GLY A 7 -26.14 16.71 3.83
N PHE A 8 -27.04 17.70 3.72
CA PHE A 8 -26.87 18.98 4.40
C PHE A 8 -28.21 19.62 4.77
N LEU A 9 -28.85 19.10 5.83
CA LEU A 9 -29.89 19.81 6.60
C LEU A 9 -30.09 19.08 7.94
N PHE A 10 -29.51 19.63 9.00
CA PHE A 10 -29.89 19.32 10.37
C PHE A 10 -31.33 19.82 10.59
N GLN A 11 -32.31 18.93 10.83
CA GLN A 11 -33.19 18.98 12.01
C GLN A 11 -34.21 17.82 12.03
N GLY A 12 -34.45 17.27 13.24
CA GLY A 12 -35.73 16.68 13.61
C GLY A 12 -35.76 15.16 13.74
N ILE A 13 -35.21 14.65 14.84
CA ILE A 13 -35.37 13.25 15.28
C ILE A 13 -36.84 12.93 15.56
N GLN A 14 -37.34 11.85 14.98
CA GLN A 14 -38.11 10.87 15.74
C GLN A 14 -37.72 9.47 15.27
N GLY A 15 -36.78 8.85 15.99
CA GLY A 15 -36.26 7.52 15.65
C GLY A 15 -34.92 7.25 16.34
N ASN A 16 -35.01 6.58 17.48
CA ASN A 16 -33.95 6.25 18.41
C ASN A 16 -32.84 5.38 17.77
N ILE A 17 -31.62 5.91 17.61
CA ILE A 17 -30.41 5.10 17.40
C ILE A 17 -29.30 5.70 18.28
N LYS A 18 -28.88 4.93 19.29
CA LYS A 18 -27.77 5.25 20.18
C LYS A 18 -26.43 5.03 19.46
N HIS A 19 -25.49 5.91 19.79
CA HIS A 19 -24.04 5.86 19.55
C HIS A 19 -23.57 6.08 18.10
N THR A 20 -23.09 7.28 17.78
CA THR A 20 -21.68 7.73 17.86
C THR A 20 -21.50 8.98 16.99
N TYR A 21 -20.53 9.82 17.36
CA TYR A 21 -19.97 11.01 16.68
C TYR A 21 -20.46 12.38 17.16
N HIS A 22 -19.47 13.11 17.66
CA HIS A 22 -19.51 14.40 18.30
C HIS A 22 -20.31 15.44 17.50
N LEU A 23 -21.20 16.13 18.21
CA LEU A 23 -21.78 17.40 17.81
C LEU A 23 -20.66 18.43 17.55
N ILE A 24 -20.49 18.81 16.30
CA ILE A 24 -20.06 20.18 15.97
C ILE A 24 -21.33 21.02 16.06
N SER A 25 -21.44 21.90 17.06
CA SER A 25 -22.49 22.92 17.06
C SER A 25 -22.24 23.84 15.86
N GLN A 26 -23.23 23.97 14.97
CA GLN A 26 -23.19 24.91 13.85
C GLN A 26 -23.86 26.23 14.27
N ASP A 27 -23.24 26.96 15.20
CA ASP A 27 -23.67 28.32 15.53
C ASP A 27 -23.01 29.39 14.64
N ASN A 28 -22.16 29.01 13.68
CA ASN A 28 -21.39 29.94 12.83
C ASN A 28 -21.35 29.60 11.32
N PHE A 29 -22.30 28.81 10.79
CA PHE A 29 -22.30 28.51 9.35
C PHE A 29 -22.78 29.72 8.52
N SER A 30 -21.84 30.45 7.92
CA SER A 30 -22.14 31.50 6.94
C SER A 30 -22.09 30.94 5.52
N THR A 31 -23.25 30.80 4.88
CA THR A 31 -23.34 30.33 3.49
C THR A 31 -22.80 31.40 2.54
N PRO A 32 -21.90 31.08 1.60
CA PRO A 32 -21.39 32.02 0.61
C PRO A 32 -22.43 32.30 -0.50
N LEU A 33 -23.56 32.90 -0.11
CA LEU A 33 -24.75 33.05 -0.94
C LEU A 33 -24.48 33.84 -2.24
N CYS A 34 -23.63 34.86 -2.17
CA CYS A 34 -23.24 35.64 -3.36
C CYS A 34 -22.52 34.76 -4.39
N THR A 35 -21.58 33.92 -3.94
CA THR A 35 -20.85 32.97 -4.79
C THR A 35 -21.81 31.95 -5.40
N LEU A 36 -22.72 31.38 -4.61
CA LEU A 36 -23.71 30.41 -5.09
C LEU A 36 -24.62 31.00 -6.17
N LYS A 37 -25.07 32.25 -6.00
CA LYS A 37 -25.88 32.95 -7.01
C LYS A 37 -25.09 33.23 -8.30
N GLN A 38 -23.81 33.56 -8.20
CA GLN A 38 -22.96 33.73 -9.37
C GLN A 38 -22.81 32.42 -10.15
N ILE A 39 -22.59 31.30 -9.47
CA ILE A 39 -22.51 29.98 -10.12
C ILE A 39 -23.84 29.60 -10.76
N SER A 40 -24.96 29.78 -10.04
CA SER A 40 -26.30 29.55 -10.56
C SER A 40 -26.53 30.31 -11.87
N SER A 41 -26.16 31.59 -11.91
CA SER A 41 -26.29 32.42 -13.12
C SER A 41 -25.48 31.91 -14.31
N GLU A 42 -24.34 31.25 -14.06
CA GLU A 42 -23.57 30.60 -15.12
C GLU A 42 -24.18 29.27 -15.57
N LEU A 43 -24.82 28.52 -14.67
CA LEU A 43 -25.47 27.25 -15.00
C LEU A 43 -26.77 27.44 -15.81
N SER A 44 -27.51 28.51 -15.56
CA SER A 44 -28.85 28.72 -16.15
C SER A 44 -28.84 29.16 -17.61
N CYS A 45 -29.92 28.85 -18.32
CA CYS A 45 -30.27 29.42 -19.64
C CYS A 45 -29.24 29.15 -20.75
N LYS A 46 -28.51 28.03 -20.68
CA LYS A 46 -27.56 27.62 -21.73
C LYS A 46 -28.24 26.73 -22.79
N PRO A 47 -27.81 26.80 -24.06
CA PRO A 47 -28.27 25.87 -25.09
C PRO A 47 -27.63 24.47 -24.90
N PRO A 48 -28.32 23.38 -25.30
CA PRO A 48 -27.74 22.04 -25.32
C PRO A 48 -26.45 21.98 -26.15
N GLY A 49 -25.54 21.08 -25.78
CA GLY A 49 -24.30 20.78 -26.51
C GLY A 49 -23.06 20.77 -25.63
N ASP A 50 -22.12 19.87 -25.96
CA ASP A 50 -20.90 19.64 -25.17
C ASP A 50 -19.99 20.87 -25.12
N GLU A 51 -19.94 21.65 -26.20
CA GLU A 51 -19.17 22.90 -26.23
C GLU A 51 -19.72 23.93 -25.23
N ASN A 52 -21.05 24.00 -25.07
CA ASN A 52 -21.69 24.92 -24.13
C ASN A 52 -21.48 24.46 -22.68
N ALA A 53 -21.58 23.15 -22.42
CA ALA A 53 -21.27 22.56 -21.13
C ALA A 53 -19.81 22.81 -20.74
N HIS A 54 -18.88 22.64 -21.69
CA HIS A 54 -17.46 22.93 -21.49
C HIS A 54 -17.19 24.41 -21.17
N LYS A 55 -17.72 25.34 -21.97
CA LYS A 55 -17.58 26.79 -21.73
C LYS A 55 -18.14 27.20 -20.38
N THR A 56 -19.30 26.66 -20.01
CA THR A 56 -19.95 26.90 -18.70
C THR A 56 -19.06 26.40 -17.56
N THR A 57 -18.50 25.21 -17.70
CA THR A 57 -17.57 24.61 -16.73
C THR A 57 -16.35 25.49 -16.51
N LEU A 58 -15.72 25.97 -17.59
CA LEU A 58 -14.55 26.86 -17.49
C LEU A 58 -14.91 28.19 -16.82
N ALA A 59 -16.08 28.77 -17.12
CA ALA A 59 -16.54 30.00 -16.48
C ALA A 59 -16.71 29.82 -14.95
N ILE A 60 -17.29 28.71 -14.52
CA ILE A 60 -17.45 28.35 -13.10
C ILE A 60 -16.06 28.16 -12.44
N LEU A 61 -15.17 27.40 -13.08
CA LEU A 61 -13.82 27.15 -12.57
C LEU A 61 -13.01 28.44 -12.40
N ASN A 62 -13.14 29.39 -13.34
CA ASN A 62 -12.48 30.69 -13.27
C ASN A 62 -13.02 31.54 -12.11
N LYS A 63 -14.34 31.57 -11.89
CA LYS A 63 -14.95 32.28 -10.75
C LYS A 63 -14.54 31.68 -9.41
N LEU A 64 -14.30 30.38 -9.37
CA LEU A 64 -13.88 29.66 -8.16
C LEU A 64 -12.36 29.41 -8.10
N SER A 65 -11.58 30.17 -8.87
CA SER A 65 -10.12 29.99 -8.98
C SER A 65 -9.40 29.98 -7.64
N SER A 66 -9.83 30.81 -6.69
CA SER A 66 -9.27 30.91 -5.34
C SER A 66 -9.64 29.76 -4.39
N TYR A 67 -10.64 28.95 -4.74
CA TYR A 67 -11.11 27.84 -3.91
C TYR A 67 -10.32 26.56 -4.18
N SER A 68 -10.27 25.63 -3.23
CA SER A 68 -9.73 24.28 -3.44
C SER A 68 -10.61 23.47 -4.42
N TRP A 69 -10.08 22.40 -4.99
CA TRP A 69 -10.78 21.66 -6.05
C TRP A 69 -12.03 20.93 -5.54
N ASP A 70 -11.97 20.32 -4.36
CA ASP A 70 -13.14 19.80 -3.64
C ASP A 70 -14.23 20.88 -3.45
N ALA A 71 -13.84 22.08 -3.00
CA ALA A 71 -14.76 23.18 -2.76
C ALA A 71 -15.42 23.65 -4.06
N LYS A 72 -14.69 23.64 -5.19
CA LYS A 72 -15.27 23.93 -6.51
C LYS A 72 -16.41 22.96 -6.86
N ALA A 73 -16.23 21.66 -6.60
CA ALA A 73 -17.25 20.65 -6.87
C ALA A 73 -18.48 20.84 -5.95
N VAL A 74 -18.25 21.02 -4.65
CA VAL A 74 -19.31 21.18 -3.64
C VAL A 74 -20.11 22.46 -3.88
N LEU A 75 -19.45 23.59 -4.12
CA LEU A 75 -20.13 24.87 -4.39
C LEU A 75 -20.96 24.82 -5.67
N THR A 76 -20.48 24.11 -6.70
CA THR A 76 -21.24 23.90 -7.93
C THR A 76 -22.49 23.07 -7.67
N LEU A 77 -22.37 21.97 -6.94
CA LEU A 77 -23.50 21.11 -6.61
C LEU A 77 -24.50 21.82 -5.68
N ALA A 78 -24.02 22.63 -4.74
CA ALA A 78 -24.86 23.44 -3.86
C ALA A 78 -25.64 24.51 -4.64
N ALA A 79 -25.00 25.19 -5.60
CA ALA A 79 -25.67 26.16 -6.47
C ALA A 79 -26.75 25.49 -7.32
N PHE A 80 -26.48 24.30 -7.85
CA PHE A 80 -27.48 23.46 -8.51
C PHE A 80 -28.65 23.10 -7.58
N ALA A 81 -28.35 22.62 -6.36
CA ALA A 81 -29.35 22.19 -5.39
C ALA A 81 -30.29 23.34 -4.98
N ILE A 82 -29.78 24.57 -4.89
CA ILE A 82 -30.59 25.78 -4.62
C ILE A 82 -31.59 26.01 -5.75
N GLU A 83 -31.14 26.12 -7.00
CA GLU A 83 -32.04 26.38 -8.13
C GLU A 83 -33.06 25.25 -8.33
N TYR A 84 -32.59 24.02 -8.18
CA TYR A 84 -33.42 22.85 -8.34
C TYR A 84 -34.43 22.70 -7.19
N GLY A 85 -34.02 23.00 -5.96
CA GLY A 85 -34.90 23.04 -4.80
C GLY A 85 -35.97 24.12 -4.90
N GLU A 86 -35.60 25.33 -5.33
CA GLU A 86 -36.53 26.43 -5.61
C GLU A 86 -37.58 26.03 -6.65
N PHE A 87 -37.16 25.37 -7.74
CA PHE A 87 -38.08 24.85 -8.76
C PHE A 87 -39.13 23.90 -8.18
N TRP A 88 -38.71 22.89 -7.39
CA TRP A 88 -39.66 21.92 -6.82
C TRP A 88 -40.55 22.51 -5.74
N LEU A 89 -40.04 23.47 -4.97
CA LEU A 89 -40.84 24.17 -3.96
C LEU A 89 -41.97 24.97 -4.62
N LEU A 90 -41.65 25.74 -5.67
CA LEU A 90 -42.64 26.49 -6.46
C LEU A 90 -43.62 25.56 -7.16
N TYR A 91 -43.14 24.44 -7.69
CA TYR A 91 -43.98 23.43 -8.32
C TYR A 91 -45.01 22.83 -7.35
N GLN A 92 -44.61 22.56 -6.10
CA GLN A 92 -45.52 22.09 -5.05
C GLN A 92 -46.50 23.18 -4.58
N GLN A 93 -46.01 24.40 -4.39
CA GLN A 93 -46.82 25.53 -3.87
C GLN A 93 -47.86 26.04 -4.87
N ASN A 94 -47.68 25.81 -6.17
CA ASN A 94 -48.71 26.05 -7.20
C ASN A 94 -50.01 25.26 -6.98
N SER A 95 -50.10 24.40 -5.96
CA SER A 95 -51.34 23.74 -5.53
C SER A 95 -52.13 24.50 -4.45
N THR A 96 -51.56 25.57 -3.88
CA THR A 96 -52.08 26.26 -2.68
C THR A 96 -52.69 27.66 -2.94
N ASN A 97 -52.92 28.05 -4.20
CA ASN A 97 -53.56 29.32 -4.61
C ASN A 97 -52.91 30.60 -4.03
N ASN A 98 -51.60 30.60 -3.79
CA ASN A 98 -50.87 31.80 -3.36
C ASN A 98 -50.45 32.64 -4.58
N LEU A 99 -51.05 33.83 -4.77
CA LEU A 99 -50.78 34.74 -5.89
C LEU A 99 -49.30 35.15 -6.05
N LEU A 100 -48.56 35.27 -4.94
CA LEU A 100 -47.13 35.57 -4.98
C LEU A 100 -46.33 34.36 -5.49
N ALA A 101 -46.66 33.16 -5.02
CA ALA A 101 -46.02 31.94 -5.47
C ALA A 101 -46.32 31.67 -6.96
N GLU A 102 -47.54 31.93 -7.42
CA GLU A 102 -47.90 31.83 -8.84
C GLU A 102 -47.15 32.84 -9.72
N SER A 103 -47.00 34.08 -9.26
CA SER A 103 -46.24 35.11 -9.98
C SER A 103 -44.77 34.76 -10.06
N LEU A 104 -44.19 34.27 -8.95
CA LEU A 104 -42.81 33.82 -8.89
C LEU A 104 -42.57 32.56 -9.73
N ALA A 105 -43.51 31.60 -9.71
CA ALA A 105 -43.49 30.41 -10.54
C ALA A 105 -43.49 30.75 -12.04
N LYS A 106 -44.29 31.74 -12.46
CA LYS A 106 -44.26 32.26 -13.85
C LYS A 106 -42.89 32.85 -14.22
N ILE A 107 -42.29 33.65 -13.33
CA ILE A 107 -40.96 34.25 -13.55
C ILE A 107 -39.88 33.17 -13.68
N LYS A 108 -39.90 32.18 -12.78
CA LYS A 108 -38.99 31.01 -12.78
C LYS A 108 -39.38 29.93 -13.81
N ARG A 109 -40.40 30.19 -14.64
CA ARG A 109 -40.87 29.33 -15.74
C ARG A 109 -41.31 27.93 -15.29
N VAL A 110 -41.83 27.80 -14.08
CA VAL A 110 -42.39 26.55 -13.55
C VAL A 110 -43.73 26.26 -14.25
N PRO A 111 -43.94 25.04 -14.80
CA PRO A 111 -45.20 24.70 -15.46
C PRO A 111 -46.42 24.83 -14.54
N ALA A 112 -47.50 25.47 -15.00
CA ALA A 112 -48.74 25.62 -14.23
C ALA A 112 -49.63 24.34 -14.30
N ASN A 113 -50.25 23.98 -13.17
CA ASN A 113 -50.85 22.67 -12.89
C ASN A 113 -52.10 22.28 -13.70
N GLN A 114 -52.69 23.13 -14.56
CA GLN A 114 -54.01 22.84 -15.15
C GLN A 114 -54.02 22.29 -16.59
N THR A 115 -52.92 22.35 -17.35
CA THR A 115 -52.90 21.81 -18.73
C THR A 115 -51.64 21.03 -19.10
N ASN A 116 -50.54 21.17 -18.35
CA ASN A 116 -49.23 20.57 -18.67
C ASN A 116 -48.78 19.44 -17.71
N SER A 117 -49.70 18.87 -16.92
CA SER A 117 -49.47 17.64 -16.13
C SER A 117 -48.91 16.48 -16.98
N GLY A 118 -49.16 16.49 -18.29
CA GLY A 118 -48.57 15.56 -19.26
C GLY A 118 -47.07 15.73 -19.49
N ALA A 119 -46.48 16.93 -19.39
CA ALA A 119 -45.06 17.16 -19.71
C ALA A 119 -44.11 16.53 -18.67
N LEU A 120 -44.33 16.79 -17.38
CA LEU A 120 -43.52 16.17 -16.30
C LEU A 120 -43.76 14.66 -16.19
N LYS A 121 -44.98 14.18 -16.49
CA LYS A 121 -45.25 12.73 -16.59
C LYS A 121 -44.58 12.10 -17.81
N LYS A 122 -44.56 12.78 -18.96
CA LYS A 122 -43.89 12.34 -20.20
C LYS A 122 -42.37 12.24 -20.02
N HIS A 123 -41.79 13.11 -19.19
CA HIS A 123 -40.35 13.14 -18.89
C HIS A 123 -39.96 12.47 -17.56
N GLY A 124 -40.85 11.67 -16.96
CA GLY A 124 -40.59 11.01 -15.67
C GLY A 124 -39.35 10.12 -15.67
N ASN A 125 -39.08 9.41 -16.77
CA ASN A 125 -37.87 8.59 -16.92
C ASN A 125 -36.60 9.46 -16.97
N SER A 126 -36.62 10.60 -17.69
CA SER A 126 -35.48 11.52 -17.76
C SER A 126 -35.17 12.15 -16.40
N ILE A 127 -36.19 12.51 -15.62
CA ILE A 127 -36.01 13.01 -14.24
C ILE A 127 -35.41 11.93 -13.34
N LEU A 128 -35.82 10.66 -13.51
CA LEU A 128 -35.23 9.54 -12.78
C LEU A 128 -33.75 9.35 -13.14
N GLU A 129 -33.38 9.48 -14.41
CA GLU A 129 -31.97 9.42 -14.85
C GLU A 129 -31.13 10.56 -14.27
N VAL A 130 -31.67 11.78 -14.28
CA VAL A 130 -31.04 12.94 -13.61
C VAL A 130 -30.79 12.65 -12.14
N ASN A 131 -31.79 12.15 -11.41
CA ASN A 131 -31.66 11.83 -9.98
C ASN A 131 -30.59 10.77 -9.72
N LYS A 132 -30.56 9.71 -10.54
CA LYS A 132 -29.53 8.66 -10.45
C LYS A 132 -28.13 9.24 -10.66
N LEU A 133 -27.99 10.13 -11.65
CA LEU A 133 -26.70 10.74 -11.98
C LEU A 133 -26.23 11.73 -10.89
N ILE A 134 -27.14 12.53 -10.31
CA ILE A 134 -26.83 13.42 -9.18
C ILE A 134 -26.36 12.60 -7.96
N ASN A 135 -27.02 11.48 -7.65
CA ASN A 135 -26.59 10.61 -6.56
C ASN A 135 -25.18 10.04 -6.81
N LYS A 136 -24.86 9.67 -8.06
CA LYS A 136 -23.50 9.23 -8.41
C LYS A 136 -22.47 10.36 -8.33
N ILE A 137 -22.84 11.59 -8.66
CA ILE A 137 -21.98 12.76 -8.47
C ILE A 137 -21.69 12.99 -6.99
N LEU A 138 -22.70 12.88 -6.11
CA LEU A 138 -22.53 12.98 -4.66
C LEU A 138 -21.51 11.95 -4.15
N GLU A 139 -21.69 10.68 -4.51
CA GLU A 139 -20.74 9.61 -4.14
C GLU A 139 -19.29 9.91 -4.63
N VAL A 140 -19.13 10.46 -5.83
CA VAL A 140 -17.81 10.87 -6.35
C VAL A 140 -17.21 12.02 -5.55
N ILE A 141 -17.99 13.05 -5.21
CA ILE A 141 -17.53 14.18 -4.40
C ILE A 141 -17.14 13.71 -2.99
N GLU A 142 -17.90 12.81 -2.38
CA GLU A 142 -17.56 12.20 -1.09
C GLU A 142 -16.23 11.45 -1.13
N LEU A 143 -15.95 10.72 -2.22
CA LEU A 143 -14.66 10.04 -2.42
C LEU A 143 -13.50 11.04 -2.59
N ILE A 144 -13.71 12.15 -3.32
CA ILE A 144 -12.71 13.21 -3.46
C ILE A 144 -12.38 13.82 -2.09
N PHE A 145 -13.41 14.18 -1.32
CA PHE A 145 -13.23 14.75 0.02
C PHE A 145 -12.54 13.76 0.98
N TYR A 146 -12.88 12.47 0.87
CA TYR A 146 -12.22 11.41 1.62
C TYR A 146 -10.72 11.36 1.33
N PHE A 147 -10.30 11.45 0.06
CA PHE A 147 -8.88 11.43 -0.31
C PHE A 147 -8.11 12.68 0.10
N GLU A 148 -8.69 13.86 -0.07
CA GLU A 148 -8.04 15.10 0.41
C GLU A 148 -7.90 15.11 1.93
N LYS A 149 -8.92 14.63 2.67
CA LYS A 149 -8.84 14.47 4.11
C LYS A 149 -7.71 13.51 4.51
N LEU A 150 -7.58 12.36 3.84
CA LEU A 150 -6.48 11.43 4.11
C LEU A 150 -5.11 12.05 3.82
N ALA A 151 -5.00 12.88 2.78
CA ALA A 151 -3.75 13.59 2.46
C ALA A 151 -3.35 14.62 3.53
N SER A 152 -4.30 15.13 4.30
CA SER A 152 -4.00 16.00 5.45
C SER A 152 -3.53 15.24 6.69
N ILE A 153 -3.84 13.94 6.79
CA ILE A 153 -3.58 13.11 7.98
C ILE A 153 -2.34 12.24 7.80
N HIS A 154 -2.18 11.64 6.62
CA HIS A 154 -1.14 10.66 6.34
C HIS A 154 -0.08 11.23 5.41
N ASN A 155 1.18 10.83 5.64
CA ASN A 155 2.28 11.19 4.75
C ASN A 155 2.19 10.34 3.46
N THR A 156 2.33 10.98 2.30
CA THR A 156 2.33 10.30 1.00
C THR A 156 3.50 9.33 0.82
N LYS A 157 4.50 9.39 1.70
CA LYS A 157 5.59 8.41 1.79
C LYS A 157 5.14 7.07 2.36
N ASP A 158 4.23 7.09 3.34
CA ASP A 158 3.76 5.90 4.04
C ASP A 158 2.55 5.27 3.32
N VAL A 159 1.81 6.08 2.55
CA VAL A 159 0.67 5.64 1.74
C VAL A 159 0.86 6.08 0.27
N PRO A 160 1.73 5.39 -0.51
CA PRO A 160 2.04 5.78 -1.89
C PRO A 160 0.83 5.77 -2.83
N ALA A 161 -0.18 4.93 -2.56
CA ALA A 161 -1.40 4.84 -3.36
C ALA A 161 -2.21 6.15 -3.35
N LEU A 162 -1.93 7.07 -2.42
CA LEU A 162 -2.58 8.37 -2.35
C LEU A 162 -2.12 9.32 -3.47
N ILE A 163 -0.86 9.23 -3.92
CA ILE A 163 -0.30 10.08 -4.98
C ILE A 163 -1.13 10.02 -6.28
N PRO A 164 -1.36 8.84 -6.89
CA PRO A 164 -2.12 8.76 -8.13
C PRO A 164 -3.61 9.13 -7.96
N ALA A 165 -4.15 9.05 -6.74
CA ALA A 165 -5.51 9.51 -6.45
C ALA A 165 -5.58 11.05 -6.48
N LEU A 166 -4.62 11.73 -5.85
CA LEU A 166 -4.56 13.19 -5.78
C LEU A 166 -4.29 13.84 -7.14
N GLU A 167 -3.42 13.25 -7.97
CA GLU A 167 -3.10 13.79 -9.30
C GLU A 167 -4.32 13.89 -10.22
N GLN A 168 -5.31 13.01 -10.05
CA GLN A 168 -6.50 12.97 -10.91
C GLN A 168 -7.67 13.80 -10.37
N ILE A 169 -7.60 14.36 -9.16
CA ILE A 169 -8.70 15.11 -8.54
C ILE A 169 -9.18 16.26 -9.44
N THR A 170 -8.26 17.01 -10.02
CA THR A 170 -8.61 18.17 -10.88
C THR A 170 -9.45 17.74 -12.09
N VAL A 171 -9.09 16.62 -12.71
CA VAL A 171 -9.81 16.00 -13.83
C VAL A 171 -11.17 15.49 -13.38
N HIS A 172 -11.25 14.83 -12.22
CA HIS A 172 -12.51 14.33 -11.68
C HIS A 172 -13.48 15.46 -11.32
N VAL A 173 -13.00 16.53 -10.70
CA VAL A 173 -13.80 17.72 -10.39
C VAL A 173 -14.31 18.38 -11.66
N TYR A 174 -13.48 18.52 -12.69
CA TYR A 174 -13.91 19.02 -13.99
C TYR A 174 -15.07 18.18 -14.56
N TRP A 175 -14.94 16.85 -14.57
CA TRP A 175 -15.99 15.95 -15.08
C TRP A 175 -17.27 15.99 -14.24
N THR A 176 -17.15 16.22 -12.93
CA THR A 176 -18.29 16.46 -12.04
C THR A 176 -19.02 17.75 -12.41
N ILE A 177 -18.30 18.88 -12.53
CA ILE A 177 -18.91 20.19 -12.83
C ILE A 177 -19.56 20.20 -14.21
N ILE A 178 -18.91 19.64 -15.24
CA ILE A 178 -19.49 19.60 -16.59
C ILE A 178 -20.74 18.73 -16.64
N THR A 179 -20.79 17.66 -15.84
CA THR A 179 -21.99 16.83 -15.74
C THR A 179 -23.12 17.58 -15.05
N VAL A 180 -22.85 18.35 -13.99
CA VAL A 180 -23.86 19.23 -13.37
C VAL A 180 -24.37 20.27 -14.37
N ALA A 181 -23.50 20.88 -15.18
CA ALA A 181 -23.90 21.82 -16.23
C ALA A 181 -24.79 21.15 -17.30
N ALA A 182 -24.46 19.93 -17.71
CA ALA A 182 -25.27 19.14 -18.64
C ALA A 182 -26.64 18.77 -18.03
N ILE A 183 -26.70 18.41 -16.75
CA ILE A 183 -27.94 18.12 -16.02
C ILE A 183 -28.85 19.37 -15.99
N VAL A 184 -28.31 20.54 -15.64
CA VAL A 184 -29.08 21.80 -15.63
C VAL A 184 -29.65 22.09 -17.01
N THR A 185 -28.83 21.92 -18.05
CA THR A 185 -29.27 22.14 -19.43
C THR A 185 -30.38 21.17 -19.85
N GLN A 186 -30.31 19.91 -19.42
CA GLN A 186 -31.37 18.94 -19.67
C GLN A 186 -32.68 19.32 -18.95
N ILE A 187 -32.59 19.72 -17.68
CA ILE A 187 -33.75 20.17 -16.89
C ILE A 187 -34.38 21.40 -17.55
N ASP A 188 -33.59 22.39 -17.95
CA ASP A 188 -34.07 23.58 -18.67
C ASP A 188 -34.77 23.21 -19.98
N SER A 189 -34.23 22.26 -20.75
CA SER A 189 -34.90 21.75 -21.96
C SER A 189 -36.23 21.06 -21.67
N ILE A 190 -36.32 20.27 -20.58
CA ILE A 190 -37.55 19.61 -20.15
C ILE A 190 -38.61 20.64 -19.71
N ILE A 191 -38.21 21.62 -18.92
CA ILE A 191 -39.10 22.69 -18.43
C ILE A 191 -39.65 23.52 -19.60
N LEU A 192 -38.80 23.82 -20.59
CA LEU A 192 -39.16 24.65 -21.75
C LEU A 192 -39.81 23.87 -22.90
N ASN A 193 -40.00 22.54 -22.77
CA ASN A 193 -40.48 21.65 -23.83
C ASN A 193 -39.73 21.85 -25.17
N LYS A 194 -38.40 22.00 -25.13
CA LYS A 194 -37.59 22.14 -26.35
C LYS A 194 -37.48 20.80 -27.08
N ASP A 195 -37.48 20.84 -28.42
CA ASP A 195 -37.28 19.65 -29.26
C ASP A 195 -35.86 19.06 -29.13
N THR A 196 -34.88 19.89 -28.71
CA THR A 196 -33.50 19.48 -28.48
C THR A 196 -33.24 19.19 -27.01
N ILE A 197 -33.01 17.91 -26.70
CA ILE A 197 -32.69 17.41 -25.36
C ILE A 197 -31.17 17.25 -25.24
N GLN A 198 -30.61 17.62 -24.09
CA GLN A 198 -29.23 17.33 -23.76
C GLN A 198 -29.06 15.81 -23.51
N GLU A 199 -28.14 15.18 -24.22
CA GLU A 199 -27.81 13.76 -24.02
C GLU A 199 -26.91 13.59 -22.79
N LEU A 200 -27.39 12.84 -21.79
CA LEU A 200 -26.64 12.60 -20.54
C LEU A 200 -25.82 11.30 -20.54
N ALA A 201 -26.08 10.38 -21.47
CA ALA A 201 -25.43 9.06 -21.46
C ALA A 201 -23.89 9.13 -21.48
N PRO A 202 -23.24 10.00 -22.29
CA PRO A 202 -21.77 10.13 -22.27
C PRO A 202 -21.23 10.61 -20.92
N TYR A 203 -21.92 11.57 -20.29
CA TYR A 203 -21.56 12.10 -18.97
C TYR A 203 -21.73 11.05 -17.87
N ALA A 204 -22.85 10.31 -17.89
CA ALA A 204 -23.12 9.23 -16.96
C ALA A 204 -22.07 8.12 -17.04
N GLN A 205 -21.65 7.73 -18.24
CA GLN A 205 -20.57 6.76 -18.44
C GLN A 205 -19.24 7.27 -17.86
N LYS A 206 -18.90 8.54 -18.08
CA LYS A 206 -17.67 9.14 -17.53
C LYS A 206 -17.68 9.18 -16.00
N ILE A 207 -18.78 9.62 -15.39
CA ILE A 207 -18.94 9.60 -13.93
C ILE A 207 -18.85 8.19 -13.36
N HIS A 208 -19.45 7.20 -14.04
CA HIS A 208 -19.35 5.80 -13.61
C HIS A 208 -17.91 5.27 -13.63
N ILE A 209 -17.14 5.57 -14.69
CA ILE A 209 -15.72 5.20 -14.79
C ILE A 209 -14.91 5.85 -13.67
N ILE A 210 -15.16 7.12 -13.38
CA ILE A 210 -14.49 7.86 -12.29
C ILE A 210 -14.82 7.22 -10.94
N PHE A 211 -16.10 6.97 -10.66
CA PHE A 211 -16.54 6.33 -9.43
C PHE A 211 -15.86 4.97 -9.20
N LYS A 212 -15.78 4.12 -10.24
CA LYS A 212 -15.11 2.83 -10.16
C LYS A 212 -13.63 2.98 -9.82
N LYS A 213 -12.91 3.85 -10.54
CA LYS A 213 -11.48 4.11 -10.29
C LYS A 213 -11.21 4.59 -8.86
N LEU A 214 -11.99 5.54 -8.38
CA LEU A 214 -11.85 6.07 -7.02
C LEU A 214 -12.19 5.00 -5.98
N THR A 215 -13.16 4.13 -6.25
CA THR A 215 -13.50 3.01 -5.34
C THR A 215 -12.36 1.99 -5.25
N ASP A 216 -11.77 1.62 -6.39
CA ASP A 216 -10.63 0.70 -6.44
C ASP A 216 -9.42 1.29 -5.71
N GLN A 217 -9.12 2.58 -5.92
CA GLN A 217 -8.07 3.29 -5.20
C GLN A 217 -8.32 3.36 -3.69
N LYS A 218 -9.57 3.54 -3.26
CA LYS A 218 -9.95 3.56 -1.84
C LYS A 218 -9.63 2.23 -1.14
N LEU A 219 -9.79 1.10 -1.83
CA LEU A 219 -9.45 -0.21 -1.28
C LEU A 219 -7.94 -0.34 -1.08
N LEU A 220 -7.13 0.05 -2.07
CA LEU A 220 -5.67 0.03 -1.98
C LEU A 220 -5.14 0.93 -0.87
N ILE A 221 -5.63 2.16 -0.78
CA ILE A 221 -5.24 3.13 0.25
C ILE A 221 -5.58 2.60 1.66
N ARG A 222 -6.74 1.96 1.83
CA ARG A 222 -7.12 1.38 3.13
C ARG A 222 -6.22 0.23 3.55
N ALA A 223 -5.81 -0.62 2.62
CA ALA A 223 -4.87 -1.70 2.91
C ALA A 223 -3.52 -1.13 3.40
N GLN A 224 -2.98 -0.12 2.70
CA GLN A 224 -1.73 0.53 3.09
C GLN A 224 -1.82 1.27 4.44
N ILE A 225 -2.93 1.96 4.70
CA ILE A 225 -3.14 2.62 6.00
C ILE A 225 -3.18 1.59 7.13
N ALA A 226 -3.92 0.49 6.96
CA ALA A 226 -4.00 -0.57 7.96
C ALA A 226 -2.63 -1.20 8.24
N GLU A 227 -1.81 -1.38 7.21
CA GLU A 227 -0.44 -1.87 7.33
C GLU A 227 0.46 -0.89 8.09
N GLU A 228 0.49 0.40 7.73
CA GLU A 228 1.32 1.37 8.46
C GLU A 228 0.83 1.58 9.90
N GLU A 229 -0.48 1.56 10.15
CA GLU A 229 -1.03 1.61 11.52
C GLU A 229 -0.54 0.41 12.34
N TYR A 230 -0.57 -0.80 11.78
CA TYR A 230 -0.03 -1.99 12.42
C TYR A 230 1.49 -1.87 12.69
N LEU A 231 2.27 -1.45 11.70
CA LEU A 231 3.72 -1.25 11.85
C LEU A 231 4.06 -0.17 12.87
N ASN A 232 3.28 0.91 12.93
CA ASN A 232 3.46 1.98 13.89
C ASN A 232 3.12 1.51 15.32
N THR A 233 2.05 0.73 15.49
CA THR A 233 1.75 0.07 16.77
C THR A 233 2.88 -0.87 17.18
N LEU A 234 3.44 -1.65 16.25
CA LEU A 234 4.61 -2.49 16.53
C LEU A 234 5.83 -1.65 16.93
N ARG A 235 6.21 -0.63 16.16
CA ARG A 235 7.36 0.24 16.50
C ARG A 235 7.19 0.85 17.89
N LYS A 236 6.00 1.38 18.21
CA LYS A 236 5.69 1.89 19.54
C LYS A 236 5.87 0.81 20.60
N SER A 237 5.34 -0.39 20.39
CA SER A 237 5.45 -1.48 21.36
C SER A 237 6.90 -1.91 21.59
N PHE A 238 7.74 -2.01 20.55
CA PHE A 238 9.18 -2.29 20.68
C PHE A 238 9.95 -1.20 21.43
N HIS A 239 9.52 0.06 21.34
CA HIS A 239 10.18 1.18 22.02
C HIS A 239 9.69 1.43 23.45
N THR A 240 8.41 1.17 23.75
CA THR A 240 7.81 1.46 25.06
C THR A 240 7.68 0.26 25.98
N SER A 241 7.67 -0.96 25.46
CA SER A 241 7.40 -2.14 26.27
C SER A 241 8.70 -2.70 26.85
N THR A 242 8.77 -2.75 28.17
CA THR A 242 9.84 -3.47 28.90
C THR A 242 9.66 -4.99 28.85
N GLU A 243 8.47 -5.48 28.45
CA GLU A 243 8.14 -6.91 28.40
C GLU A 243 7.98 -7.40 26.96
N ILE A 244 8.82 -8.36 26.55
CA ILE A 244 8.78 -8.98 25.21
C ILE A 244 7.44 -9.67 24.91
N PHE A 245 6.70 -10.05 25.96
CA PHE A 245 5.36 -10.61 25.92
C PHE A 245 4.35 -9.74 25.15
N VAL A 246 4.35 -8.42 25.38
CA VAL A 246 3.41 -7.47 24.73
C VAL A 246 3.65 -7.45 23.23
N THR A 247 4.91 -7.44 22.84
CA THR A 247 5.35 -7.45 21.44
C THR A 247 5.03 -8.76 20.75
N LEU A 248 5.29 -9.91 21.39
CA LEU A 248 4.96 -11.23 20.85
C LEU A 248 3.45 -11.40 20.64
N LYS A 249 2.63 -10.92 21.57
CA LYS A 249 1.18 -10.96 21.42
C LYS A 249 0.71 -10.15 20.21
N LEU A 250 1.29 -8.98 19.96
CA LEU A 250 0.97 -8.16 18.78
C LEU A 250 1.45 -8.79 17.47
N LEU A 251 2.62 -9.42 17.46
CA LEU A 251 3.18 -10.11 16.29
C LEU A 251 2.38 -11.35 15.92
N ILE A 252 1.85 -12.08 16.90
CA ILE A 252 1.18 -13.37 16.68
C ILE A 252 -0.33 -13.20 16.41
N ALA A 253 -0.98 -12.21 17.02
CA ALA A 253 -2.43 -12.13 17.09
C ALA A 253 -3.03 -10.81 16.54
N GLY A 254 -2.21 -9.78 16.33
CA GLY A 254 -2.71 -8.42 16.09
C GLY A 254 -3.44 -7.82 17.31
N GLU A 255 -3.92 -6.57 17.20
CA GLU A 255 -4.55 -5.84 18.32
C GLU A 255 -5.86 -6.49 18.83
N ASN A 256 -6.54 -7.30 18.01
CA ASN A 256 -7.92 -7.74 18.27
C ASN A 256 -8.12 -9.26 18.44
N ALA A 257 -7.09 -10.11 18.39
CA ALA A 257 -7.33 -11.56 18.48
C ALA A 257 -7.53 -12.06 19.92
N PRO A 258 -8.50 -12.96 20.15
CA PRO A 258 -8.73 -13.59 21.42
C PRO A 258 -7.60 -14.59 21.72
N LYS A 259 -6.96 -14.43 22.90
CA LYS A 259 -6.05 -15.38 23.57
C LYS A 259 -5.18 -16.22 22.62
N VAL A 260 -3.99 -15.71 22.29
CA VAL A 260 -2.92 -16.55 21.71
C VAL A 260 -2.70 -17.75 22.63
N LEU A 261 -2.85 -18.94 22.07
CA LEU A 261 -2.57 -20.20 22.75
C LEU A 261 -1.21 -20.71 22.29
N ILE A 262 -0.37 -21.09 23.24
CA ILE A 262 0.89 -21.78 23.01
C ILE A 262 0.76 -23.19 23.58
N ASN A 263 1.43 -24.16 22.97
CA ASN A 263 1.49 -25.51 23.50
C ASN A 263 2.57 -25.62 24.56
N ASP A 264 2.23 -26.10 25.75
CA ASP A 264 3.18 -26.51 26.78
C ASP A 264 3.64 -27.95 26.48
N GLY A 265 4.88 -28.12 26.04
CA GLY A 265 5.45 -29.43 25.73
C GLY A 265 5.61 -30.36 26.95
N ALA A 266 5.83 -29.81 28.15
CA ALA A 266 5.99 -30.62 29.36
C ALA A 266 4.66 -31.17 29.88
N ALA A 267 3.59 -30.36 29.82
CA ALA A 267 2.25 -30.77 30.21
C ALA A 267 1.45 -31.39 29.05
N ASN A 268 1.92 -31.23 27.82
CA ASN A 268 1.23 -31.57 26.57
C ASN A 268 -0.19 -30.97 26.50
N THR A 269 -0.33 -29.70 26.90
CA THR A 269 -1.62 -28.97 26.92
C THR A 269 -1.47 -27.58 26.31
N LYS A 270 -2.56 -27.03 25.78
CA LYS A 270 -2.59 -25.65 25.28
C LYS A 270 -2.80 -24.70 26.44
N VAL A 271 -1.91 -23.73 26.59
CA VAL A 271 -1.95 -22.69 27.62
C VAL A 271 -1.99 -21.31 26.97
N GLY A 272 -2.49 -20.32 27.69
CA GLY A 272 -2.44 -18.93 27.22
C GLY A 272 -1.00 -18.43 27.18
N ILE A 273 -0.68 -17.58 26.21
CA ILE A 273 0.64 -16.92 26.11
C ILE A 273 1.00 -16.12 27.38
N SER A 274 0.02 -15.77 28.22
CA SER A 274 0.19 -15.07 29.51
C SER A 274 1.09 -15.81 30.51
N VAL A 275 1.39 -17.10 30.29
CA VAL A 275 2.39 -17.84 31.08
C VAL A 275 3.79 -17.24 30.94
N LEU A 276 4.05 -16.47 29.87
CA LEU A 276 5.31 -15.77 29.62
C LEU A 276 5.36 -14.35 30.22
N GLU A 277 4.30 -13.90 30.90
CA GLU A 277 4.24 -12.56 31.50
C GLU A 277 5.28 -12.43 32.64
N LYS A 278 6.08 -11.36 32.62
CA LYS A 278 7.17 -11.11 33.58
C LYS A 278 8.24 -12.21 33.65
N LYS A 279 8.40 -13.00 32.58
CA LYS A 279 9.45 -14.01 32.42
C LYS A 279 10.48 -13.57 31.39
N ASP A 280 11.72 -14.02 31.56
CA ASP A 280 12.77 -13.88 30.56
C ASP A 280 12.60 -14.99 29.50
N VAL A 281 12.16 -14.60 28.30
CA VAL A 281 11.79 -15.55 27.25
C VAL A 281 12.93 -15.71 26.26
N PHE A 282 13.46 -16.93 26.14
CA PHE A 282 14.34 -17.33 25.06
C PHE A 282 13.50 -17.70 23.83
N LEU A 283 13.61 -16.89 22.78
CA LEU A 283 12.94 -17.13 21.51
C LEU A 283 13.80 -18.01 20.62
N PHE A 284 13.28 -19.19 20.31
CA PHE A 284 13.92 -20.13 19.40
C PHE A 284 13.18 -20.11 18.06
N PHE A 285 13.80 -19.53 17.05
CA PHE A 285 13.27 -19.50 15.68
C PHE A 285 13.99 -20.54 14.85
N SER A 286 13.26 -21.40 14.15
CA SER A 286 13.86 -22.38 13.24
C SER A 286 12.88 -22.82 12.16
N THR A 287 13.40 -23.36 11.06
CA THR A 287 12.63 -24.18 10.13
C THR A 287 12.24 -25.51 10.80
N LEU A 288 11.54 -26.37 10.07
CA LEU A 288 11.22 -27.73 10.53
C LEU A 288 12.39 -28.72 10.33
N ASP A 289 13.58 -28.25 9.99
CA ASP A 289 14.78 -29.07 9.75
C ASP A 289 15.73 -29.09 10.94
N ILE A 290 15.16 -29.15 12.15
CA ILE A 290 15.92 -29.29 13.40
C ILE A 290 16.34 -30.75 13.57
N THR A 291 17.63 -30.99 13.72
CA THR A 291 18.20 -32.34 13.88
C THR A 291 18.23 -32.78 15.34
N GLU A 292 18.39 -34.08 15.61
CA GLU A 292 18.52 -34.61 16.98
C GLU A 292 19.70 -33.99 17.74
N SER A 293 20.81 -33.70 17.04
CA SER A 293 21.95 -33.03 17.66
C SER A 293 21.63 -31.60 18.09
N ASP A 294 20.79 -30.86 17.38
CA ASP A 294 20.34 -29.53 17.81
C ASP A 294 19.53 -29.60 19.12
N PHE A 295 18.72 -30.63 19.28
CA PHE A 295 18.00 -30.90 20.54
C PHE A 295 18.95 -31.20 21.69
N ASP A 296 20.01 -31.97 21.46
CA ASP A 296 21.02 -32.29 22.49
C ASP A 296 21.72 -31.05 23.05
N HIS A 297 21.86 -29.99 22.24
CA HIS A 297 22.40 -28.71 22.70
C HIS A 297 21.38 -27.88 23.50
N LEU A 298 20.09 -27.99 23.16
CA LEU A 298 19.01 -27.24 23.83
C LEU A 298 18.56 -27.89 25.15
N ILE A 299 18.66 -29.20 25.29
CA ILE A 299 18.24 -29.94 26.49
C ILE A 299 18.97 -29.47 27.76
N PRO A 300 20.31 -29.32 27.80
CA PRO A 300 21.01 -28.78 28.96
C PRO A 300 20.57 -27.36 29.33
N ILE A 301 20.31 -26.51 28.33
CA ILE A 301 19.84 -25.13 28.51
C ILE A 301 18.44 -25.13 29.11
N TYR A 302 17.53 -25.93 28.55
CA TYR A 302 16.18 -26.12 29.06
C TYR A 302 16.18 -26.65 30.50
N ASN A 303 17.00 -27.65 30.81
CA ASN A 303 17.08 -28.22 32.16
C ASN A 303 17.57 -27.20 33.18
N LYS A 304 18.52 -26.34 32.80
CA LYS A 304 18.96 -25.23 33.64
C LYS A 304 17.85 -24.20 33.86
N PHE A 305 17.16 -23.79 32.80
CA PHE A 305 16.02 -22.86 32.88
C PHE A 305 14.81 -23.45 33.62
N LYS A 306 14.61 -24.76 33.60
CA LYS A 306 13.55 -25.43 34.35
C LYS A 306 13.73 -25.30 35.87
N LEU A 307 14.98 -25.24 36.35
CA LEU A 307 15.29 -25.02 37.77
C LEU A 307 15.05 -23.57 38.20
N GLU A 308 15.14 -22.63 37.26
CA GLU A 308 14.99 -21.19 37.46
C GLU A 308 13.69 -20.71 36.80
N ASP A 309 12.57 -20.69 37.55
CA ASP A 309 11.24 -20.35 37.01
C ASP A 309 11.15 -18.97 36.31
N GLN A 310 12.18 -18.14 36.43
CA GLN A 310 12.32 -16.86 35.73
C GLN A 310 12.50 -17.01 34.21
N TYR A 311 13.09 -18.10 33.72
CA TYR A 311 13.41 -18.28 32.30
C TYR A 311 12.48 -19.27 31.60
N LYS A 312 12.03 -18.96 30.38
CA LYS A 312 11.15 -19.82 29.57
C LYS A 312 11.65 -19.88 28.12
N ILE A 313 11.54 -21.04 27.47
CA ILE A 313 11.86 -21.21 26.04
C ILE A 313 10.55 -21.25 25.25
N LEU A 314 10.44 -20.43 24.20
CA LEU A 314 9.34 -20.45 23.23
C LEU A 314 9.90 -20.74 21.84
N TRP A 315 9.48 -21.85 21.24
CA TRP A 315 9.77 -22.20 19.86
C TRP A 315 8.74 -21.58 18.90
N ILE A 316 9.25 -20.91 17.87
CA ILE A 316 8.46 -20.29 16.80
C ILE A 316 8.92 -20.94 15.48
N PRO A 317 8.11 -21.83 14.89
CA PRO A 317 8.44 -22.46 13.62
C PRO A 317 8.31 -21.44 12.48
N ILE A 318 9.33 -21.37 11.63
CA ILE A 318 9.34 -20.58 10.39
C ILE A 318 9.10 -21.56 9.25
N VAL A 319 7.91 -21.50 8.65
CA VAL A 319 7.52 -22.34 7.52
C VAL A 319 7.01 -21.42 6.42
N GLU A 320 7.54 -21.55 5.20
CA GLU A 320 7.19 -20.70 4.04
C GLU A 320 5.82 -21.03 3.44
N GLU A 321 5.40 -22.29 3.46
CA GLU A 321 4.07 -22.73 3.05
C GLU A 321 3.71 -23.97 3.86
N TRP A 322 2.61 -23.91 4.61
CA TRP A 322 2.13 -25.10 5.30
C TRP A 322 1.48 -26.06 4.29
N ASN A 323 1.86 -27.33 4.38
CA ASN A 323 1.19 -28.44 3.73
C ASN A 323 0.97 -29.57 4.74
N ASP A 324 0.17 -30.56 4.39
CA ASP A 324 -0.21 -31.65 5.30
C ASP A 324 1.03 -32.42 5.82
N GLU A 325 2.07 -32.58 4.99
CA GLU A 325 3.31 -33.28 5.37
C GLU A 325 4.12 -32.47 6.40
N LEU A 326 4.24 -31.15 6.21
CA LEU A 326 4.92 -30.25 7.13
C LEU A 326 4.15 -30.10 8.44
N HIS A 327 2.81 -30.16 8.41
CA HIS A 327 2.00 -30.24 9.63
C HIS A 327 2.29 -31.52 10.41
N ILE A 328 2.35 -32.67 9.74
CA ILE A 328 2.70 -33.96 10.38
C ILE A 328 4.12 -33.91 10.94
N LYS A 329 5.08 -33.36 10.18
CA LYS A 329 6.47 -33.19 10.62
C LYS A 329 6.56 -32.30 11.87
N PHE A 330 5.89 -31.15 11.85
CA PHE A 330 5.78 -30.23 12.97
C PHE A 330 5.18 -30.90 14.21
N ASP A 331 4.06 -31.62 14.07
CA ASP A 331 3.41 -32.31 15.17
C ASP A 331 4.28 -33.42 15.77
N ASN A 332 5.09 -34.09 14.96
CA ASN A 332 6.03 -35.11 15.44
C ASN A 332 7.21 -34.48 16.18
N MET A 333 7.78 -33.39 15.67
CA MET A 333 8.87 -32.67 16.35
C MET A 333 8.41 -32.04 17.67
N LYS A 334 7.21 -31.47 17.66
CA LYS A 334 6.57 -30.88 18.84
C LYS A 334 6.45 -31.86 20.00
N LYS A 335 6.21 -33.16 19.75
CA LYS A 335 6.13 -34.20 20.79
C LYS A 335 7.45 -34.43 21.52
N ASN A 336 8.57 -34.18 20.85
CA ASN A 336 9.91 -34.38 21.42
C ASN A 336 10.40 -33.13 22.19
N MET A 337 9.64 -32.03 22.14
CA MET A 337 9.97 -30.78 22.81
C MET A 337 9.25 -30.65 24.15
N SER A 338 10.00 -30.41 25.23
CA SER A 338 9.45 -30.17 26.57
C SER A 338 9.20 -28.69 26.90
N TRP A 339 9.49 -27.77 25.99
CA TRP A 339 9.28 -26.32 26.14
C TRP A 339 8.03 -25.82 25.43
N TYR A 340 7.78 -24.50 25.44
CA TYR A 340 6.60 -23.92 24.82
C TYR A 340 6.75 -23.84 23.30
N THR A 341 5.67 -24.10 22.56
CA THR A 341 5.65 -24.05 21.10
C THR A 341 4.47 -23.20 20.63
N LEU A 342 4.72 -22.29 19.69
CA LEU A 342 3.65 -21.53 19.05
C LEU A 342 2.88 -22.39 18.04
N GLU A 343 1.55 -22.45 18.16
CA GLU A 343 0.70 -23.16 17.19
C GLU A 343 0.25 -22.22 16.07
N HIS A 344 0.52 -22.63 14.83
CA HIS A 344 0.05 -22.02 13.57
C HIS A 344 0.53 -20.57 13.35
N PHE A 345 1.52 -20.42 12.49
CA PHE A 345 2.03 -19.15 12.00
C PHE A 345 1.83 -19.11 10.48
N GLU A 346 1.04 -18.18 9.93
CA GLU A 346 0.89 -18.07 8.47
C GLU A 346 2.15 -17.45 7.82
N PRO A 347 2.58 -17.93 6.64
CA PRO A 347 3.84 -17.52 6.02
C PRO A 347 3.76 -16.24 5.17
N ILE A 348 4.92 -15.63 4.93
CA ILE A 348 5.12 -14.38 4.17
C ILE A 348 5.89 -14.69 2.85
N ARG A 349 5.38 -14.30 1.66
CA ARG A 349 5.90 -14.62 0.29
C ARG A 349 6.19 -13.40 -0.63
N GLY A 350 7.17 -13.47 -1.55
CA GLY A 350 7.49 -12.52 -2.68
C GLY A 350 8.78 -12.64 -3.60
N LYS A 351 8.75 -13.42 -4.70
CA LYS A 351 9.37 -13.41 -6.07
C LYS A 351 10.81 -12.91 -6.45
N ASP A 352 11.55 -13.76 -7.18
CA ASP A 352 11.93 -13.64 -8.63
C ASP A 352 12.17 -15.03 -9.25
N ASN A 353 11.51 -15.42 -10.35
CA ASN A 353 11.25 -16.84 -10.62
C ASN A 353 12.24 -17.58 -11.54
N GLU A 354 13.03 -16.93 -12.39
CA GLU A 354 13.83 -17.67 -13.41
C GLU A 354 15.27 -17.94 -12.98
N TRP A 355 15.98 -16.92 -12.48
CA TRP A 355 17.31 -17.12 -11.88
C TRP A 355 17.22 -18.03 -10.64
N ILE A 356 16.20 -17.83 -9.79
CA ILE A 356 15.98 -18.69 -8.61
C ILE A 356 15.74 -20.15 -9.04
N ARG A 357 14.96 -20.40 -10.10
CA ARG A 357 14.74 -21.77 -10.61
C ARG A 357 16.03 -22.40 -11.14
N GLN A 358 16.84 -21.65 -11.88
CA GLN A 358 18.13 -22.14 -12.39
C GLN A 358 19.12 -22.42 -11.25
N PHE A 359 19.25 -21.48 -10.31
CA PHE A 359 20.13 -21.61 -9.16
C PHE A 359 19.71 -22.81 -8.27
N ASN A 360 18.40 -22.95 -8.00
CA ASN A 360 17.86 -24.08 -7.24
C ASN A 360 18.10 -25.42 -7.90
N THR A 361 17.92 -25.51 -9.23
CA THR A 361 18.16 -26.74 -9.99
C THR A 361 19.62 -27.18 -9.86
N ILE A 362 20.56 -26.25 -9.98
CA ILE A 362 22.00 -26.57 -9.89
C ILE A 362 22.38 -26.96 -8.47
N VAL A 363 21.96 -26.21 -7.45
CA VAL A 363 22.31 -26.51 -6.05
C VAL A 363 21.66 -27.80 -5.54
N SER A 364 20.42 -28.10 -5.95
CA SER A 364 19.78 -29.38 -5.63
C SER A 364 20.45 -30.57 -6.32
N THR A 365 20.95 -30.39 -7.55
CA THR A 365 21.76 -31.40 -8.24
C THR A 365 23.10 -31.61 -7.53
N LEU A 366 23.74 -30.53 -7.06
CA LEU A 366 24.99 -30.63 -6.27
C LEU A 366 24.80 -31.42 -4.97
N GLY A 367 23.71 -31.15 -4.24
CA GLY A 367 23.39 -31.88 -3.00
C GLY A 367 23.01 -33.34 -3.20
N SER A 368 22.46 -33.70 -4.37
CA SER A 368 21.98 -35.06 -4.65
C SER A 368 23.04 -35.97 -5.31
N ASP A 369 23.86 -35.43 -6.21
CA ASP A 369 24.78 -36.21 -7.06
C ASP A 369 26.26 -36.18 -6.60
N SER A 370 26.62 -35.38 -5.58
CA SER A 370 28.02 -35.26 -5.16
C SER A 370 28.43 -36.29 -4.12
N THR A 371 29.01 -37.41 -4.57
CA THR A 371 29.76 -38.34 -3.70
C THR A 371 30.82 -37.63 -2.86
N THR A 372 31.44 -36.57 -3.39
CA THR A 372 32.45 -35.75 -2.71
C THR A 372 31.88 -34.95 -1.53
N LEU A 373 30.69 -34.36 -1.63
CA LEU A 373 30.07 -33.62 -0.52
C LEU A 373 29.60 -34.58 0.59
N ASN A 374 29.10 -35.75 0.21
CA ASN A 374 28.68 -36.79 1.16
C ASN A 374 29.89 -37.37 1.93
N GLU A 375 31.02 -37.60 1.25
CA GLU A 375 32.29 -38.02 1.87
C GLU A 375 32.85 -36.94 2.82
N ALA A 376 32.61 -35.67 2.52
CA ALA A 376 33.02 -34.53 3.35
C ALA A 376 31.99 -34.13 4.43
N TYR A 377 30.87 -34.86 4.57
CA TYR A 377 29.77 -34.55 5.51
C TYR A 377 29.19 -33.13 5.35
N VAL A 378 29.12 -32.62 4.12
CA VAL A 378 28.60 -31.28 3.82
C VAL A 378 27.15 -31.37 3.33
N SER A 379 26.24 -30.69 4.03
CA SER A 379 24.85 -30.49 3.61
C SER A 379 24.62 -29.04 3.20
N ILE A 380 23.95 -28.80 2.08
CA ILE A 380 23.65 -27.47 1.57
C ILE A 380 22.13 -27.27 1.59
N GLU A 381 21.65 -26.35 2.42
CA GLU A 381 20.26 -25.93 2.48
C GLU A 381 20.07 -24.59 1.75
N LEU A 382 18.99 -24.48 0.96
CA LEU A 382 18.62 -23.27 0.25
C LEU A 382 17.52 -22.54 1.03
N VAL A 383 17.76 -21.28 1.36
CA VAL A 383 16.78 -20.40 1.99
C VAL A 383 16.49 -19.23 1.05
N HIS A 384 15.22 -18.98 0.77
CA HIS A 384 14.79 -17.91 -0.13
C HIS A 384 14.48 -16.62 0.62
N VAL A 385 15.06 -15.52 0.15
CA VAL A 385 14.80 -14.17 0.69
C VAL A 385 14.15 -13.33 -0.40
N GLU A 386 12.85 -13.13 -0.23
CA GLU A 386 11.93 -12.59 -1.23
C GLU A 386 11.75 -11.07 -1.07
N THR A 387 12.17 -10.27 -2.07
CA THR A 387 12.33 -8.80 -1.98
C THR A 387 11.03 -8.01 -1.78
N GLU A 388 9.89 -8.53 -2.22
CA GLU A 388 8.60 -7.82 -2.16
C GLU A 388 7.73 -8.18 -0.93
N ASN A 389 8.22 -9.05 -0.05
CA ASN A 389 7.49 -9.51 1.13
C ASN A 389 7.97 -8.83 2.42
N GLU A 390 7.20 -8.89 3.52
CA GLU A 390 7.61 -8.21 4.77
C GLU A 390 8.97 -8.70 5.30
N SER A 391 9.32 -9.96 5.07
CA SER A 391 10.57 -10.59 5.53
C SER A 391 11.79 -10.12 4.75
N GLY A 392 11.74 -10.06 3.42
CA GLY A 392 12.79 -9.50 2.58
C GLY A 392 12.85 -7.99 2.69
N ASN A 393 11.72 -7.30 2.88
CA ASN A 393 11.72 -5.88 3.20
C ASN A 393 12.39 -5.63 4.57
N ARG A 394 12.12 -6.47 5.58
CA ARG A 394 12.79 -6.41 6.90
C ARG A 394 14.28 -6.74 6.78
N PHE A 395 14.63 -7.77 6.02
CA PHE A 395 16.02 -8.14 5.73
C PHE A 395 16.77 -6.97 5.09
N TRP A 396 16.24 -6.40 4.00
CA TRP A 396 16.87 -5.30 3.30
C TRP A 396 16.88 -4.00 4.10
N LYS A 397 15.84 -3.71 4.90
CA LYS A 397 15.87 -2.60 5.88
C LYS A 397 16.94 -2.81 6.94
N GLY A 398 17.17 -4.04 7.37
CA GLY A 398 18.26 -4.42 8.29
C GLY A 398 19.64 -4.19 7.67
N VAL A 399 19.85 -4.69 6.44
CA VAL A 399 21.09 -4.50 5.67
C VAL A 399 21.35 -3.01 5.40
N GLU A 400 20.31 -2.25 5.04
CA GLU A 400 20.37 -0.81 4.81
C GLU A 400 20.73 -0.03 6.08
N SER A 401 20.12 -0.37 7.22
CA SER A 401 20.45 0.21 8.52
C SER A 401 21.90 -0.08 8.94
N LEU A 402 22.35 -1.33 8.75
CA LEU A 402 23.73 -1.74 9.00
C LEU A 402 24.72 -1.03 8.09
N PHE A 403 24.37 -0.81 6.82
CA PHE A 403 25.18 -0.05 5.88
C PHE A 403 25.34 1.40 6.35
N PHE A 404 24.24 2.13 6.58
CA PHE A 404 24.28 3.54 7.02
C PHE A 404 24.99 3.74 8.36
N THR A 405 24.86 2.80 9.30
CA THR A 405 25.53 2.85 10.61
C THR A 405 27.05 2.70 10.50
N ASN A 406 27.55 2.10 9.42
CA ASN A 406 28.96 1.78 9.22
C ASN A 406 29.65 2.62 8.13
N ILE A 407 28.93 3.51 7.45
CA ILE A 407 29.54 4.49 6.52
C ILE A 407 30.57 5.34 7.28
N GLY A 408 31.81 5.37 6.76
CA GLY A 408 32.90 6.18 7.29
C GLY A 408 33.66 5.59 8.49
N LYS A 409 33.33 4.37 8.95
CA LYS A 409 34.07 3.64 10.00
C LYS A 409 35.13 2.70 9.39
N THR A 410 36.09 2.26 10.20
CA THR A 410 37.10 1.26 9.80
C THR A 410 36.43 -0.03 9.32
N THR A 411 36.78 -0.50 8.12
CA THR A 411 36.20 -1.68 7.50
C THR A 411 36.75 -2.96 8.13
N ASN A 412 35.86 -3.80 8.65
CA ASN A 412 36.13 -5.19 9.02
C ASN A 412 35.44 -6.16 8.03
N SER A 413 35.74 -7.46 8.12
CA SER A 413 35.19 -8.48 7.22
C SER A 413 33.66 -8.46 7.13
N VAL A 414 32.97 -8.25 8.24
CA VAL A 414 31.49 -8.21 8.30
C VAL A 414 30.95 -6.96 7.58
N THR A 415 31.54 -5.78 7.83
CA THR A 415 31.11 -4.55 7.16
C THR A 415 31.34 -4.60 5.65
N GLN A 416 32.36 -5.31 5.17
CA GLN A 416 32.59 -5.52 3.73
C GLN A 416 31.51 -6.40 3.11
N GLU A 417 31.08 -7.47 3.79
CA GLU A 417 29.99 -8.33 3.29
C GLU A 417 28.64 -7.59 3.29
N VAL A 418 28.37 -6.75 4.30
CA VAL A 418 27.18 -5.88 4.31
C VAL A 418 27.20 -4.88 3.16
N GLN A 419 28.35 -4.27 2.87
CA GLN A 419 28.50 -3.34 1.73
C GLN A 419 28.28 -4.04 0.38
N LYS A 420 28.86 -5.23 0.19
CA LYS A 420 28.62 -6.06 -1.00
C LYS A 420 27.15 -6.43 -1.13
N LEU A 421 26.55 -6.94 -0.06
CA LEU A 421 25.15 -7.34 -0.08
C LEU A 421 24.22 -6.18 -0.42
N PHE A 422 24.41 -5.01 0.20
CA PHE A 422 23.63 -3.82 -0.10
C PHE A 422 23.76 -3.39 -1.57
N SER A 423 24.94 -3.54 -2.16
CA SER A 423 25.15 -3.23 -3.57
C SER A 423 24.42 -4.15 -4.55
N TYR A 424 24.08 -5.37 -4.13
CA TYR A 424 23.34 -6.32 -4.96
C TYR A 424 21.82 -6.23 -4.80
N LYS A 425 21.32 -5.32 -3.95
CA LYS A 425 19.89 -5.16 -3.63
C LYS A 425 19.00 -5.02 -4.86
N ASN A 426 19.51 -4.32 -5.90
CA ASN A 426 18.78 -4.03 -7.13
C ASN A 426 19.27 -4.85 -8.33
N GLU A 427 20.19 -5.81 -8.11
CA GLU A 427 20.74 -6.66 -9.17
C GLU A 427 19.80 -7.84 -9.47
N SER A 428 19.96 -8.46 -10.64
CA SER A 428 19.09 -9.55 -11.13
C SER A 428 19.21 -10.86 -10.35
N GLY A 429 20.03 -10.92 -9.30
CA GLY A 429 20.23 -12.08 -8.46
C GLY A 429 21.39 -11.88 -7.48
N TRP A 430 21.29 -12.50 -6.32
CA TRP A 430 22.31 -12.48 -5.27
C TRP A 430 22.18 -13.74 -4.42
N ALA A 431 23.27 -14.15 -3.76
CA ALA A 431 23.17 -15.16 -2.72
C ALA A 431 24.19 -14.92 -1.61
N ILE A 432 23.89 -15.47 -0.44
CA ILE A 432 24.80 -15.48 0.70
C ILE A 432 25.07 -16.94 1.07
N LEU A 433 26.34 -17.31 1.12
CA LEU A 433 26.76 -18.56 1.73
C LEU A 433 27.09 -18.32 3.20
N THR A 434 26.46 -19.09 4.08
CA THR A 434 26.69 -19.05 5.53
C THR A 434 27.07 -20.42 6.04
N HIS A 435 27.86 -20.47 7.11
CA HIS A 435 28.10 -21.66 7.90
C HIS A 435 27.78 -21.32 9.36
N GLY A 436 26.67 -21.86 9.87
CA GLY A 436 26.07 -21.45 11.14
C GLY A 436 25.81 -19.93 11.16
N SER A 437 26.32 -19.24 12.17
CA SER A 437 26.18 -17.78 12.33
C SER A 437 27.19 -16.95 11.52
N THR A 438 28.07 -17.59 10.75
CA THR A 438 29.15 -16.91 10.02
C THR A 438 28.82 -16.74 8.54
N VAL A 439 28.87 -15.50 8.05
CA VAL A 439 28.79 -15.20 6.61
C VAL A 439 30.13 -15.49 5.95
N LEU A 440 30.15 -16.44 5.02
CA LEU A 440 31.37 -16.85 4.30
C LEU A 440 31.59 -16.01 3.05
N VAL A 441 30.52 -15.81 2.26
CA VAL A 441 30.52 -15.05 1.00
C VAL A 441 29.14 -14.45 0.75
N ALA A 442 29.05 -13.12 0.59
CA ALA A 442 27.93 -12.44 -0.05
C ALA A 442 28.31 -12.08 -1.49
N GLY A 443 27.56 -12.60 -2.47
CA GLY A 443 27.97 -12.53 -3.87
C GLY A 443 26.86 -12.23 -4.86
N HIS A 444 27.26 -11.59 -5.96
CA HIS A 444 26.43 -11.33 -7.12
C HIS A 444 25.91 -12.63 -7.77
N GLY A 445 24.68 -12.62 -8.25
CA GLY A 445 23.98 -13.81 -8.75
C GLY A 445 24.67 -14.50 -9.90
N THR A 446 25.31 -13.77 -10.83
CA THR A 446 26.06 -14.37 -11.95
C THR A 446 27.32 -15.10 -11.48
N THR A 447 28.09 -14.49 -10.59
CA THR A 447 29.30 -15.09 -10.02
C THR A 447 28.95 -16.29 -9.16
N MET A 448 27.88 -16.17 -8.36
CA MET A 448 27.43 -17.26 -7.51
C MET A 448 26.94 -18.45 -8.33
N LEU A 449 26.10 -18.20 -9.34
CA LEU A 449 25.61 -19.22 -10.27
C LEU A 449 26.76 -19.91 -10.99
N LYS A 450 27.77 -19.16 -11.46
CA LYS A 450 28.96 -19.75 -12.10
C LYS A 450 29.76 -20.60 -11.12
N THR A 451 29.97 -20.13 -9.89
CA THR A 451 30.72 -20.83 -8.84
C THR A 451 30.11 -22.20 -8.53
N VAL A 452 28.78 -22.28 -8.41
CA VAL A 452 28.08 -23.55 -8.18
C VAL A 452 28.01 -24.42 -9.43
N SER A 453 27.79 -23.84 -10.62
CA SER A 453 27.73 -24.60 -11.87
C SER A 453 29.07 -25.26 -12.24
N GLU A 454 30.19 -24.69 -11.79
CA GLU A 454 31.53 -25.19 -12.07
C GLU A 454 32.11 -26.04 -10.93
N PHE A 455 31.26 -26.59 -10.05
CA PHE A 455 31.67 -27.43 -8.93
C PHE A 455 32.64 -28.55 -9.32
N ASP A 456 32.44 -29.20 -10.47
CA ASP A 456 33.34 -30.24 -10.98
C ASP A 456 34.81 -29.79 -11.13
N LYS A 457 35.05 -28.48 -11.35
CA LYS A 457 36.40 -27.92 -11.51
C LYS A 457 37.14 -27.76 -10.19
N TRP A 458 36.43 -27.69 -9.06
CA TRP A 458 37.01 -27.43 -7.75
C TRP A 458 36.62 -28.44 -6.67
N LYS A 459 35.70 -29.38 -6.93
CA LYS A 459 35.25 -30.41 -5.99
C LYS A 459 36.39 -31.22 -5.37
N LYS A 460 37.47 -31.47 -6.11
CA LYS A 460 38.65 -32.19 -5.61
C LYS A 460 39.30 -31.53 -4.39
N PHE A 461 39.20 -30.20 -4.26
CA PHE A 461 39.78 -29.45 -3.17
C PHE A 461 38.95 -29.53 -1.89
N VAL A 462 37.67 -29.92 -1.98
CA VAL A 462 36.78 -30.06 -0.81
C VAL A 462 37.35 -31.05 0.20
N ASN A 463 37.90 -32.16 -0.28
CA ASN A 463 38.53 -33.20 0.56
C ASN A 463 39.95 -32.83 1.01
N GLU A 464 40.58 -31.82 0.41
CA GLU A 464 41.97 -31.42 0.70
C GLU A 464 42.05 -30.30 1.74
N ILE A 465 41.13 -29.32 1.69
CA ILE A 465 41.20 -28.06 2.46
C ILE A 465 39.84 -27.60 3.00
N GLU A 466 38.79 -28.41 2.95
CA GLU A 466 37.41 -28.10 3.36
C GLU A 466 36.58 -27.30 2.31
N PHE A 467 35.26 -27.46 2.40
CA PHE A 467 34.30 -26.92 1.43
C PHE A 467 34.28 -25.38 1.43
N GLU A 468 34.27 -24.78 2.62
CA GLU A 468 34.16 -23.34 2.83
C GLU A 468 35.35 -22.60 2.20
N ILE A 469 36.55 -23.14 2.41
CA ILE A 469 37.79 -22.58 1.89
C ILE A 469 37.83 -22.76 0.36
N SER A 470 37.50 -23.97 -0.13
CA SER A 470 37.45 -24.28 -1.55
C SER A 470 36.47 -23.39 -2.32
N PHE A 471 35.26 -23.21 -1.76
CA PHE A 471 34.22 -22.36 -2.32
C PHE A 471 34.69 -20.90 -2.39
N LYS A 472 35.27 -20.39 -1.30
CA LYS A 472 35.72 -19.00 -1.21
C LYS A 472 36.87 -18.70 -2.18
N GLU A 473 37.83 -19.60 -2.30
CA GLU A 473 38.95 -19.45 -3.24
C GLU A 473 38.49 -19.56 -4.70
N TYR A 474 37.58 -20.48 -5.00
CA TYR A 474 37.01 -20.57 -6.34
C TYR A 474 36.16 -19.34 -6.68
N TYR A 475 35.30 -18.90 -5.77
CA TYR A 475 34.49 -17.68 -5.92
C TYR A 475 35.37 -16.47 -6.26
N LYS A 476 36.46 -16.25 -5.51
CA LYS A 476 37.43 -15.17 -5.79
C LYS A 476 38.09 -15.30 -7.17
N LYS A 477 38.33 -16.52 -7.64
CA LYS A 477 38.91 -16.79 -8.96
C LYS A 477 37.94 -16.44 -10.11
N VAL A 478 36.64 -16.72 -9.96
CA VAL A 478 35.64 -16.43 -11.00
C VAL A 478 35.06 -15.01 -10.94
N PHE A 479 35.13 -14.36 -9.79
CA PHE A 479 34.61 -12.99 -9.57
C PHE A 479 35.09 -11.97 -10.63
N PRO A 480 36.40 -11.84 -10.95
CA PRO A 480 36.88 -10.88 -11.95
C PRO A 480 36.34 -11.12 -13.37
N SER A 481 35.95 -12.36 -13.69
CA SER A 481 35.47 -12.76 -15.02
C SER A 481 33.96 -12.67 -15.22
N THR A 482 33.21 -12.35 -14.15
CA THR A 482 31.73 -12.44 -14.14
C THR A 482 31.03 -11.17 -13.69
N HIS A 483 31.73 -10.27 -12.99
CA HIS A 483 31.16 -9.03 -12.51
C HIS A 483 32.20 -7.90 -12.59
N SER A 484 31.88 -6.88 -13.37
CA SER A 484 32.70 -5.67 -13.50
C SER A 484 32.17 -4.59 -12.58
N CYS A 485 32.70 -4.57 -11.36
CA CYS A 485 32.62 -3.46 -10.41
C CYS A 485 31.24 -3.07 -9.85
N THR A 486 31.26 -2.82 -8.55
CA THR A 486 30.09 -2.50 -7.75
C THR A 486 29.58 -1.07 -8.00
N HIS A 487 28.26 -0.94 -8.07
CA HIS A 487 27.55 0.32 -8.09
C HIS A 487 26.56 0.37 -6.91
N ILE A 488 26.54 1.48 -6.17
CA ILE A 488 25.61 1.68 -5.06
C ILE A 488 24.80 2.94 -5.34
N GLU A 489 23.49 2.80 -5.48
CA GLU A 489 22.56 3.93 -5.55
C GLU A 489 21.95 4.21 -4.18
N ILE A 490 22.03 5.46 -3.74
CA ILE A 490 21.38 5.94 -2.51
C ILE A 490 20.34 6.99 -2.88
N HIS A 491 19.08 6.71 -2.53
CA HIS A 491 17.93 7.58 -2.83
C HIS A 491 17.78 8.81 -1.93
N LYS A 492 18.65 8.97 -0.92
CA LYS A 492 18.60 10.08 0.02
C LYS A 492 19.94 10.78 0.13
N VAL A 493 20.01 11.96 -0.46
CA VAL A 493 21.11 12.90 -0.25
C VAL A 493 20.62 13.91 0.78
N THR A 494 21.51 14.32 1.68
CA THR A 494 21.33 15.35 2.72
C THR A 494 20.33 16.47 2.37
N GLU A 495 19.67 17.05 3.38
CA GLU A 495 18.67 18.15 3.27
C GLU A 495 19.11 19.37 2.42
N ALA A 496 20.40 19.48 2.09
CA ALA A 496 20.97 20.52 1.23
C ALA A 496 20.73 20.32 -0.28
N ILE A 497 20.33 19.12 -0.74
CA ILE A 497 20.09 18.83 -2.17
C ILE A 497 18.58 18.62 -2.39
N PRO A 498 17.94 19.33 -3.35
CA PRO A 498 16.51 19.17 -3.64
C PRO A 498 16.13 17.74 -4.05
N ASP A 499 14.93 17.29 -3.66
CA ASP A 499 14.43 15.92 -3.93
C ASP A 499 14.26 15.60 -5.44
N PHE A 500 14.20 16.62 -6.30
CA PHE A 500 14.15 16.50 -7.75
C PHE A 500 14.65 17.78 -8.42
N THR A 501 15.07 17.68 -9.69
CA THR A 501 15.26 18.83 -10.59
C THR A 501 14.44 18.62 -11.86
N GLU A 502 14.10 19.67 -12.59
CA GLU A 502 13.41 19.52 -13.88
C GLU A 502 14.43 19.25 -15.00
N CYS A 503 14.07 18.36 -15.92
CA CYS A 503 14.85 18.11 -17.12
C CYS A 503 14.85 19.36 -18.00
N PRO A 504 16.02 19.91 -18.39
CA PRO A 504 16.08 21.13 -19.20
C PRO A 504 15.51 20.95 -20.62
N GLU A 505 15.43 19.71 -21.11
CA GLU A 505 14.95 19.38 -22.46
C GLU A 505 13.45 19.05 -22.49
N CYS A 506 12.96 18.29 -21.51
CA CYS A 506 11.58 17.78 -21.53
C CYS A 506 10.72 18.22 -20.34
N HIS A 507 11.27 19.03 -19.43
CA HIS A 507 10.62 19.58 -18.23
C HIS A 507 10.01 18.55 -17.27
N ARG A 508 10.32 17.26 -17.43
CA ARG A 508 9.91 16.20 -16.50
C ARG A 508 10.83 16.20 -15.27
N LYS A 509 10.27 15.83 -14.12
CA LYS A 509 11.04 15.68 -12.88
C LYS A 509 12.09 14.58 -13.01
N MET A 510 13.35 14.94 -12.83
CA MET A 510 14.49 14.05 -12.73
C MET A 510 14.66 13.61 -11.27
N LYS A 511 14.82 12.30 -11.06
CA LYS A 511 15.15 11.74 -9.75
C LYS A 511 16.60 12.05 -9.40
N VAL A 512 16.87 12.34 -8.13
CA VAL A 512 18.23 12.51 -7.61
C VAL A 512 18.67 11.24 -6.90
N PHE A 513 19.87 10.77 -7.22
CA PHE A 513 20.54 9.65 -6.55
C PHE A 513 21.99 10.03 -6.28
N VAL A 514 22.55 9.55 -5.17
CA VAL A 514 24.01 9.48 -5.02
C VAL A 514 24.43 8.11 -5.48
N SER A 515 25.22 8.06 -6.55
CA SER A 515 25.84 6.85 -7.03
C SER A 515 27.30 6.78 -6.57
N TYR A 516 27.66 5.70 -5.87
CA TYR A 516 29.05 5.31 -5.72
C TYR A 516 29.39 4.32 -6.82
N LYS A 517 30.24 4.74 -7.75
CA LYS A 517 30.74 3.87 -8.83
C LYS A 517 32.19 3.54 -8.55
N CYS A 518 32.52 2.25 -8.51
CA CYS A 518 33.91 1.82 -8.34
C CYS A 518 34.77 2.25 -9.54
N CYS A 519 35.94 2.84 -9.26
CA CYS A 519 36.77 3.55 -10.23
C CYS A 519 37.65 2.65 -11.13
N HIS A 520 37.42 1.33 -11.21
CA HIS A 520 38.24 0.47 -12.07
C HIS A 520 38.01 0.68 -13.58
N ILE A 521 37.22 1.68 -13.96
CA ILE A 521 37.24 2.24 -15.32
C ILE A 521 38.04 3.55 -15.26
N GLN A 522 39.35 3.42 -15.06
CA GLN A 522 40.33 4.42 -15.47
C GLN A 522 41.28 3.75 -16.46
N GLU A 523 40.74 3.24 -17.55
CA GLU A 523 41.49 2.83 -18.75
C GLU A 523 40.46 2.48 -19.84
N GLU A 524 39.82 3.50 -20.42
CA GLU A 524 39.29 3.49 -21.81
C GLU A 524 38.62 4.81 -22.25
N GLU A 525 38.68 5.90 -21.45
CA GLU A 525 38.22 7.24 -21.89
C GLU A 525 39.36 8.22 -22.24
N ASN A 526 40.57 7.73 -22.55
CA ASN A 526 41.68 8.57 -23.02
C ASN A 526 42.22 8.19 -24.42
N ILE A 527 41.41 7.58 -25.29
CA ILE A 527 41.75 7.46 -26.72
C ILE A 527 40.52 7.64 -27.62
N VAL A 528 39.75 8.74 -27.49
CA VAL A 528 39.08 9.37 -28.65
C VAL A 528 38.93 10.86 -28.35
N THR A 529 40.02 11.61 -28.41
CA THR A 529 40.07 13.05 -28.72
C THR A 529 41.54 13.46 -28.76
N ASN A 530 42.22 13.07 -29.84
CA ASN A 530 43.38 13.76 -30.41
C ASN A 530 43.82 13.02 -31.68
N ALA A 531 43.08 13.27 -32.77
CA ALA A 531 43.57 13.31 -34.15
C ALA A 531 42.49 13.97 -35.02
#